data_AF-A0A939X0Y0-F1
#
_entry.id   AF-A0A939X0Y0-F1
#
_cell.length_a   1.000
_cell.length_b   1.000
_cell.length_c   1.000
_cell.angle_alpha   90.00
_cell.angle_beta   90.00
_cell.angle_gamma   90.00
#
_symmetry.space_group_name_H-M   'P 1'
#
loop_
_entity.id
_entity.type
_entity.pdbx_description
1 polymer ?
#
loop_
_entity_poly.entity_id
_entity_poly.type
_entity_poly.pdbx_seq_one_letter_code
_entity_poly.pdbx_strand_id
1 'polypeptide(L)'
;MFSKTYQTDLAKKDIAMPTVEQTSFDEIINKYRENSTSERNKGDKFERLIKAYLETKPIYKTLLSDVWLWSEFPYKDQFGTGGKDTGIDLACRTHDGDYWAVQCKCYQPESKVDLTTVSTFITTSSIPFNTKDGNRTFSHRIWMDTTYG
;
A
#
# COMPACT_ATOMS: atom_id res chain seq x y z
N MET A 1 -23.27 24.27 36.15
CA MET A 1 -22.19 24.43 37.15
C MET A 1 -21.33 23.17 37.19
N PHE A 2 -20.62 22.85 36.09
CA PHE A 2 -19.75 21.66 35.96
C PHE A 2 -18.61 21.93 34.95
N SER A 3 -17.92 23.06 35.07
CA SER A 3 -16.91 23.48 34.07
C SER A 3 -15.63 24.09 34.67
N LYS A 4 -15.42 24.02 35.99
CA LYS A 4 -14.23 24.67 36.60
C LYS A 4 -13.32 23.79 37.47
N THR A 5 -13.54 22.47 37.54
CA THR A 5 -12.76 21.61 38.46
C THR A 5 -11.77 20.65 37.78
N TYR A 6 -11.81 20.48 36.45
CA TYR A 6 -10.87 19.56 35.75
C TYR A 6 -9.55 20.20 35.31
N GLN A 7 -9.38 21.51 35.49
CA GLN A 7 -8.20 22.21 34.98
C GLN A 7 -7.02 22.28 35.98
N THR A 8 -7.17 21.82 37.23
CA THR A 8 -6.18 22.10 38.30
C THR A 8 -5.40 20.90 38.85
N ASP A 9 -5.63 19.67 38.40
CA ASP A 9 -4.99 18.46 38.98
C ASP A 9 -4.02 17.69 38.05
N LEU A 10 -3.66 18.22 36.88
CA LEU A 10 -2.67 17.57 35.98
C LEU A 10 -1.28 18.24 35.96
N ALA A 11 -1.08 19.30 36.75
CA ALA A 11 0.24 19.90 36.94
C ALA A 11 0.92 19.31 38.19
N LYS A 12 1.40 18.06 38.10
CA LYS A 12 2.50 17.47 38.93
C LYS A 12 2.57 15.95 38.73
N LYS A 13 3.17 15.52 37.62
CA LYS A 13 3.96 14.28 37.54
C LYS A 13 4.73 14.33 36.23
N ASP A 14 6.01 14.64 36.34
CA ASP A 14 6.99 14.59 35.26
C ASP A 14 7.21 13.13 34.83
N ILE A 15 6.23 12.56 34.14
CA ILE A 15 6.42 11.37 33.31
C ILE A 15 6.64 11.92 31.91
N ALA A 16 7.90 12.07 31.51
CA ALA A 16 8.22 12.31 30.11
C ALA A 16 7.55 11.20 29.29
N MET A 17 6.51 11.55 28.55
CA MET A 17 5.97 10.65 27.52
C MET A 17 7.11 10.40 26.54
N PRO A 18 7.38 9.14 26.16
CA PRO A 18 8.41 8.88 25.17
C PRO A 18 8.06 9.69 23.92
N THR A 19 8.95 10.60 23.54
CA THR A 19 8.88 11.30 22.27
C THR A 19 8.99 10.22 21.20
N VAL A 20 7.85 9.86 20.61
CA VAL A 20 7.85 9.06 19.39
C VAL A 20 8.55 9.94 18.37
N GLU A 21 9.81 9.64 18.04
CA GLU A 21 10.44 10.20 16.85
C GLU A 21 9.49 9.91 15.69
N GLN A 22 8.80 10.94 15.20
CA GLN A 22 8.01 10.85 13.97
C GLN A 22 9.01 10.74 12.83
N THR A 23 9.49 9.53 12.58
CA THR A 23 10.28 9.24 11.39
C THR A 23 9.39 9.55 10.19
N SER A 24 9.81 10.45 9.31
CA SER A 24 9.02 10.83 8.15
C SER A 24 8.88 9.62 7.21
N PHE A 25 7.84 9.60 6.38
CA PHE A 25 7.70 8.57 5.35
C PHE A 25 8.96 8.52 4.47
N ASP A 26 9.53 9.68 4.15
CA ASP A 26 10.76 9.81 3.37
C ASP A 26 11.98 9.20 4.07
N GLU A 27 12.11 9.36 5.39
CA GLU A 27 13.19 8.73 6.17
C GLU A 27 13.06 7.21 6.21
N ILE A 28 11.82 6.69 6.30
CA ILE A 28 11.56 5.25 6.20
C ILE A 28 11.98 4.75 4.81
N ILE A 29 11.57 5.44 3.75
CA ILE A 29 11.93 5.10 2.36
C ILE A 29 13.45 5.15 2.15
N ASN A 30 14.14 6.16 2.68
CA ASN A 30 15.60 6.27 2.57
C ASN A 30 16.31 5.12 3.30
N LYS A 31 15.86 4.74 4.50
CA LYS A 31 16.37 3.56 5.20
C LYS A 31 16.17 2.28 4.38
N TYR A 32 15.05 2.14 3.67
CA TYR A 32 14.81 1.00 2.77
C TYR A 32 15.76 0.99 1.56
N ARG A 33 16.10 2.16 1.01
CA ARG A 33 17.05 2.29 -0.11
C ARG A 33 18.47 1.89 0.29
N GLU A 34 18.94 2.37 1.45
CA GLU A 34 20.31 2.16 1.93
C GLU A 34 20.58 0.73 2.41
N ASN A 35 19.58 0.06 3.00
CA ASN A 35 19.76 -1.24 3.67
C ASN A 35 19.38 -2.46 2.82
N SER A 36 19.26 -2.32 1.50
CA SER A 36 18.79 -3.42 0.66
C SER A 36 19.88 -3.98 -0.25
N THR A 37 20.03 -5.30 -0.21
CA THR A 37 21.11 -6.05 -0.84
C THR A 37 20.85 -6.40 -2.30
N SER A 38 19.63 -6.17 -2.82
CA SER A 38 19.27 -6.32 -4.23
C SER A 38 18.00 -5.53 -4.59
N GLU A 39 17.80 -5.20 -5.87
CA GLU A 39 16.60 -4.51 -6.36
C GLU A 39 15.31 -5.30 -6.09
N ARG A 40 15.37 -6.64 -6.15
CA ARG A 40 14.24 -7.50 -5.80
C ARG A 40 13.84 -7.36 -4.32
N ASN A 41 14.83 -7.38 -3.42
CA ASN A 41 14.59 -7.22 -1.99
C ASN A 41 14.04 -5.81 -1.67
N LYS A 42 14.49 -4.78 -2.41
CA LYS A 42 13.90 -3.43 -2.33
C LYS A 42 12.43 -3.43 -2.72
N GLY A 43 12.09 -4.03 -3.87
CA GLY A 43 10.73 -4.19 -4.35
C GLY A 43 9.83 -4.86 -3.32
N ASP A 44 10.20 -6.06 -2.88
CA ASP A 44 9.42 -6.86 -1.91
C ASP A 44 9.17 -6.10 -0.59
N LYS A 45 10.18 -5.35 -0.11
CA LYS A 45 10.06 -4.53 1.10
C LYS A 45 9.14 -3.32 0.90
N PHE A 46 9.24 -2.67 -0.26
CA PHE A 46 8.38 -1.54 -0.60
C PHE A 46 6.92 -1.97 -0.75
N GLU A 47 6.64 -3.10 -1.39
CA GLU A 47 5.30 -3.67 -1.48
C GLU A 47 4.68 -3.89 -0.09
N ARG A 48 5.45 -4.47 0.85
CA ARG A 48 5.01 -4.67 2.25
C ARG A 48 4.76 -3.36 2.98
N LEU A 49 5.58 -2.33 2.73
CA LEU A 49 5.36 -0.99 3.29
C LEU A 49 4.06 -0.39 2.76
N ILE A 50 3.81 -0.48 1.45
CA ILE A 50 2.57 0.03 0.84
C ILE A 50 1.35 -0.75 1.36
N LYS A 51 1.45 -2.07 1.52
CA LYS A 51 0.41 -2.87 2.18
C LYS A 51 0.09 -2.31 3.56
N ALA A 52 1.09 -2.17 4.42
CA ALA A 52 0.91 -1.62 5.77
C ALA A 52 0.34 -0.20 5.76
N TYR A 53 0.77 0.63 4.81
CA TYR A 53 0.23 1.98 4.64
C TYR A 53 -1.28 1.98 4.29
N LEU A 54 -1.70 1.14 3.35
CA LEU A 54 -3.10 0.98 2.95
C LEU A 54 -3.96 0.41 4.09
N GLU A 55 -3.42 -0.48 4.91
CA GLU A 55 -4.14 -1.07 6.06
C GLU A 55 -4.26 -0.10 7.24
N THR A 56 -3.33 0.86 7.40
CA THR A 56 -3.23 1.69 8.61
C THR A 56 -3.71 3.12 8.42
N LYS A 57 -3.54 3.72 7.23
CA LYS A 57 -3.92 5.12 7.01
C LYS A 57 -5.44 5.26 7.12
N PRO A 58 -5.98 6.19 7.94
CA PRO A 58 -7.41 6.26 8.23
C PRO A 58 -8.32 6.26 7.01
N ILE A 59 -7.95 7.00 5.96
CA ILE A 59 -8.74 7.10 4.71
C ILE A 59 -8.90 5.72 4.04
N TYR A 60 -7.82 4.94 3.93
CA TYR A 60 -7.87 3.62 3.32
C TYR A 60 -8.45 2.58 4.27
N LYS A 61 -8.14 2.65 5.56
CA LYS A 61 -8.70 1.74 6.57
C LYS A 61 -10.23 1.82 6.67
N THR A 62 -10.83 2.98 6.39
CA THR A 62 -12.30 3.12 6.35
C THR A 62 -12.91 2.62 5.04
N LEU A 63 -12.10 2.41 4.01
CA LEU A 63 -12.55 2.08 2.66
C LEU A 63 -12.30 0.60 2.29
N LEU A 64 -11.15 0.08 2.70
CA LEU A 64 -10.64 -1.24 2.35
C LEU A 64 -10.94 -2.25 3.46
N SER A 65 -11.57 -3.36 3.08
CA SER A 65 -11.80 -4.51 3.94
C SER A 65 -10.59 -5.42 4.01
N ASP A 66 -9.90 -5.62 2.88
CA ASP A 66 -8.74 -6.50 2.76
C ASP A 66 -7.66 -5.90 1.85
N VAL A 67 -6.40 -6.18 2.17
CA VAL A 67 -5.23 -5.84 1.35
C VAL A 67 -4.33 -7.07 1.24
N TRP A 68 -3.97 -7.45 0.02
CA TRP A 68 -3.12 -8.61 -0.26
C TRP A 68 -1.89 -8.19 -1.03
N LEU A 69 -0.74 -8.79 -0.71
CA LEU A 69 0.33 -8.91 -1.70
C LEU A 69 -0.22 -9.75 -2.87
N TRP A 70 0.27 -9.51 -4.08
CA TRP A 70 -0.22 -10.23 -5.25
C TRP A 70 -0.09 -11.75 -5.12
N SER A 71 0.98 -12.22 -4.47
CA SER A 71 1.20 -13.63 -4.16
C SER A 71 0.16 -14.23 -3.20
N GLU A 72 -0.51 -13.41 -2.41
CA GLU A 72 -1.55 -13.78 -1.43
C GLU A 72 -2.96 -13.63 -2.01
N PHE A 73 -3.12 -12.96 -3.15
CA PHE A 73 -4.43 -12.67 -3.72
C PHE A 73 -5.15 -13.97 -4.14
N PRO A 74 -6.34 -14.27 -3.59
CA PRO A 74 -6.98 -15.58 -3.74
C PRO A 74 -7.39 -15.93 -5.18
N TYR A 75 -7.47 -14.93 -6.06
CA TYR A 75 -7.92 -15.10 -7.44
C TYR A 75 -6.80 -14.90 -8.47
N LYS A 76 -5.53 -14.78 -8.04
CA LYS A 76 -4.40 -14.41 -8.90
C LYS A 76 -4.19 -15.36 -10.08
N ASP A 77 -4.51 -16.65 -9.91
CA ASP A 77 -4.26 -17.67 -10.93
C ASP A 77 -5.15 -17.53 -12.19
N GLN A 78 -6.18 -16.67 -12.12
CA GLN A 78 -7.02 -16.30 -13.26
C GLN A 78 -6.38 -15.25 -14.18
N PHE A 79 -5.21 -14.72 -13.83
CA PHE A 79 -4.53 -13.64 -14.56
C PHE A 79 -3.21 -14.11 -15.16
N GLY A 80 -2.85 -13.60 -16.34
CA GLY A 80 -1.58 -13.89 -17.00
C GLY A 80 -1.30 -15.41 -17.13
N THR A 81 -0.06 -15.81 -16.91
CA THR A 81 0.38 -17.22 -16.92
C THR A 81 0.30 -17.83 -15.51
N GLY A 82 -0.90 -17.90 -14.93
CA GLY A 82 -1.10 -18.41 -13.56
C GLY A 82 -0.65 -17.43 -12.47
N GLY A 83 -1.01 -16.16 -12.63
CA GLY A 83 -0.69 -15.06 -11.72
C GLY A 83 0.72 -14.49 -11.86
N LYS A 84 1.45 -14.82 -12.93
CA LYS A 84 2.78 -14.25 -13.22
C LYS A 84 2.70 -13.13 -14.26
N ASP A 85 3.70 -12.26 -14.22
CA ASP A 85 3.93 -11.19 -15.22
C ASP A 85 2.74 -10.24 -15.39
N THR A 86 1.99 -10.02 -14.32
CA THR A 86 0.75 -9.22 -14.34
C THR A 86 0.99 -7.73 -14.19
N GLY A 87 2.17 -7.35 -13.67
CA GLY A 87 2.42 -5.99 -13.20
C GLY A 87 1.49 -5.58 -12.06
N ILE A 88 0.85 -6.51 -11.34
CA ILE A 88 0.06 -6.18 -10.16
C ILE A 88 0.88 -6.63 -8.96
N ASP A 89 1.15 -5.72 -8.03
CA ASP A 89 1.94 -6.03 -6.83
C ASP A 89 1.03 -6.21 -5.61
N LEU A 90 -0.07 -5.46 -5.53
CA LEU A 90 -1.11 -5.65 -4.52
C LEU A 90 -2.51 -5.64 -5.12
N ALA A 91 -3.40 -6.34 -4.46
CA ALA A 91 -4.84 -6.27 -4.69
C ALA A 91 -5.53 -5.86 -3.39
N CYS A 92 -6.55 -5.01 -3.48
CA CYS A 92 -7.36 -4.61 -2.34
C CYS A 92 -8.83 -4.95 -2.60
N ARG A 93 -9.59 -5.17 -1.52
CA ARG A 93 -11.04 -5.25 -1.55
C ARG A 93 -11.63 -4.10 -0.74
N THR A 94 -12.68 -3.45 -1.22
CA THR A 94 -13.41 -2.43 -0.45
C THR A 94 -14.45 -3.07 0.47
N HIS A 95 -14.97 -2.32 1.44
CA HIS A 95 -16.11 -2.76 2.23
C HIS A 95 -17.38 -2.99 1.38
N ASP A 96 -17.49 -2.30 0.25
CA ASP A 96 -18.61 -2.44 -0.70
C ASP A 96 -18.45 -3.62 -1.67
N GLY A 97 -17.31 -4.33 -1.61
CA GLY A 97 -17.06 -5.52 -2.42
C GLY A 97 -16.41 -5.27 -3.78
N ASP A 98 -15.90 -4.06 -4.01
CA ASP A 98 -15.08 -3.74 -5.18
C ASP A 98 -13.63 -4.17 -5.00
N TYR A 99 -12.91 -4.30 -6.11
CA TYR A 99 -11.50 -4.70 -6.13
C TYR A 99 -10.63 -3.62 -6.75
N TRP A 100 -9.49 -3.34 -6.12
CA TRP A 100 -8.51 -2.37 -6.61
C TRP A 100 -7.17 -3.07 -6.90
N ALA A 101 -6.49 -2.66 -7.97
CA ALA A 101 -5.14 -3.14 -8.30
C ALA A 101 -4.11 -2.05 -8.02
N VAL A 102 -2.94 -2.44 -7.51
CA VAL A 102 -1.86 -1.50 -7.16
C VAL A 102 -0.55 -1.97 -7.78
N GLN A 103 0.15 -1.06 -8.47
CA GLN A 103 1.60 -1.17 -8.73
C GLN A 103 2.36 -0.37 -7.69
N CYS A 104 3.44 -0.96 -7.22
CA CYS A 104 4.48 -0.36 -6.41
C CYS A 104 5.76 -0.26 -7.24
N LYS A 105 6.34 0.94 -7.32
CA LYS A 105 7.67 1.13 -7.89
C LYS A 105 8.58 1.90 -6.96
N CYS A 106 9.57 1.21 -6.42
CA CYS A 106 10.66 1.81 -5.66
C CYS A 106 11.80 2.22 -6.60
N TYR A 107 11.61 3.30 -7.34
CA TYR A 107 12.62 3.83 -8.26
C TYR A 107 13.73 4.63 -7.54
N GLN A 108 14.92 4.71 -8.17
CA GLN A 108 15.82 5.86 -7.94
C GLN A 108 15.14 7.13 -8.45
N PRO A 109 15.30 8.28 -7.79
CA PRO A 109 14.56 9.52 -8.14
C PRO A 109 14.59 9.89 -9.63
N GLU A 110 15.68 9.58 -10.34
CA GLU A 110 15.90 9.91 -11.75
C GLU A 110 15.43 8.82 -12.75
N SER A 111 14.76 7.77 -12.27
CA SER A 111 14.32 6.66 -13.14
C SER A 111 13.14 7.08 -14.00
N LYS A 112 13.19 6.75 -15.30
CA LYS A 112 12.03 6.91 -16.18
C LYS A 112 11.02 5.80 -15.94
N VAL A 113 9.73 6.16 -15.94
CA VAL A 113 8.63 5.19 -15.95
C VAL A 113 8.74 4.32 -17.20
N ASP A 114 8.74 3.00 -17.00
CA ASP A 114 8.75 2.04 -18.10
C ASP A 114 7.33 1.86 -18.67
N LEU A 115 7.13 2.35 -19.89
CA LEU A 115 5.86 2.23 -20.61
C LEU A 115 5.39 0.78 -20.79
N THR A 116 6.33 -0.17 -20.88
CA THR A 116 6.01 -1.60 -20.99
C THR A 116 5.33 -2.09 -19.72
N THR A 117 5.93 -1.77 -18.57
CA THR A 117 5.36 -2.09 -17.26
C THR A 117 3.98 -1.46 -17.07
N VAL A 118 3.80 -0.19 -17.43
CA VAL A 118 2.49 0.47 -17.36
C VAL A 118 1.47 -0.26 -18.24
N SER A 119 1.83 -0.57 -19.48
CA SER A 119 0.96 -1.28 -20.42
C SER A 119 0.53 -2.65 -19.88
N THR A 120 1.47 -3.43 -19.32
CA THR A 120 1.20 -4.72 -18.71
C THR A 120 0.24 -4.59 -17.52
N PHE A 121 0.47 -3.62 -16.64
CA PHE A 121 -0.40 -3.36 -15.50
C PHE A 121 -1.83 -3.01 -15.93
N ILE A 122 -1.99 -2.06 -16.85
CA ILE A 122 -3.30 -1.63 -17.34
C ILE A 122 -4.04 -2.78 -18.03
N THR A 123 -3.33 -3.53 -18.89
CA THR A 123 -3.93 -4.65 -19.65
C THR A 123 -4.38 -5.74 -18.69
N THR A 124 -3.50 -6.20 -17.81
CA THR A 124 -3.79 -7.33 -16.91
C THR A 124 -4.87 -6.98 -15.89
N SER A 125 -4.81 -5.77 -15.30
CA SER A 125 -5.82 -5.32 -14.34
C SER A 125 -7.17 -5.00 -14.99
N SER A 126 -7.30 -5.09 -16.32
CA SER A 126 -8.58 -4.96 -17.03
C SER A 126 -9.26 -6.32 -17.28
N ILE A 127 -8.58 -7.43 -16.99
CA ILE A 127 -9.13 -8.77 -17.17
C ILE A 127 -10.19 -9.04 -16.10
N PRO A 128 -11.41 -9.46 -16.48
CA PRO A 128 -12.43 -9.91 -15.53
C PRO A 128 -12.03 -11.24 -14.87
N PHE A 129 -12.45 -11.41 -13.62
CA PHE A 129 -12.17 -12.61 -12.83
C PHE A 129 -13.39 -12.99 -12.01
N ASN A 130 -13.51 -14.28 -11.69
CA ASN A 130 -14.62 -14.80 -10.92
C ASN A 130 -14.26 -14.84 -9.43
N THR A 131 -15.16 -14.30 -8.61
CA THR A 131 -15.09 -14.32 -7.15
C THR A 131 -16.26 -15.11 -6.59
N LYS A 132 -16.27 -15.32 -5.26
CA LYS A 132 -17.43 -15.92 -4.57
C LYS A 132 -18.71 -15.10 -4.74
N ASP A 133 -18.59 -13.79 -4.96
CA ASP A 133 -19.70 -12.85 -5.07
C ASP A 133 -20.06 -12.53 -6.54
N GLY A 134 -19.51 -13.32 -7.48
CA GLY A 134 -19.74 -13.20 -8.92
C GLY A 134 -18.53 -12.68 -9.70
N ASN A 135 -18.75 -12.41 -11.00
CA ASN A 135 -17.73 -11.84 -11.87
C ASN A 135 -17.40 -10.40 -11.45
N ARG A 136 -16.11 -10.05 -11.47
CA ARG A 136 -15.57 -8.75 -11.06
C ARG A 136 -14.46 -8.32 -12.01
N THR A 137 -14.17 -7.02 -11.98
CA THR A 137 -12.99 -6.40 -12.56
C THR A 137 -12.36 -5.48 -11.50
N PHE A 138 -11.10 -5.11 -11.68
CA PHE A 138 -10.53 -4.06 -10.84
C PHE A 138 -11.14 -2.70 -11.22
N SER A 139 -11.88 -2.09 -10.30
CA SER A 139 -12.59 -0.82 -10.51
C SER A 139 -11.64 0.38 -10.39
N HIS A 140 -10.58 0.26 -9.58
CA HIS A 140 -9.53 1.28 -9.46
C HIS A 140 -8.14 0.67 -9.67
N ARG A 141 -7.25 1.48 -10.26
CA ARG A 141 -5.84 1.16 -10.50
C ARG A 141 -4.99 2.27 -9.90
N ILE A 142 -4.10 1.89 -9.00
CA ILE A 142 -3.24 2.83 -8.28
C ILE A 142 -1.80 2.56 -8.67
N TRP A 143 -1.07 3.63 -8.99
CA TRP A 143 0.37 3.59 -9.18
C TRP A 143 1.03 4.31 -8.00
N MET A 144 1.76 3.57 -7.18
CA MET A 144 2.51 4.07 -6.03
C MET A 144 3.99 4.03 -6.36
N ASP A 145 4.63 5.17 -6.48
CA ASP A 145 6.08 5.24 -6.66
C ASP A 145 6.74 6.27 -5.74
N THR A 146 8.08 6.24 -5.73
CA THR A 146 8.92 7.13 -4.94
C THR A 146 9.68 8.16 -5.79
N THR A 147 9.21 8.43 -7.01
CA THR A 147 9.80 9.45 -7.88
C THR A 147 9.20 10.82 -7.57
N TYR A 148 10.00 11.87 -7.71
CA TYR A 148 9.49 13.23 -7.73
C TYR A 148 9.30 13.58 -9.21
N GLY A 149 8.06 13.84 -9.62
CA GLY A 149 7.73 14.19 -11.00
C GLY A 149 8.39 15.47 -11.50
#